data_AF-A0A0Q6SHR7-F1
#
_entry.id   AF-A0A0Q6SHR7-F1
#
_cell.length_a   1.000
_cell.length_b   1.000
_cell.length_c   1.000
_cell.angle_alpha   90.00
_cell.angle_beta   90.00
_cell.angle_gamma   90.00
#
_symmetry.space_group_name_H-M   'P 1'
#
loop_
_entity.id
_entity.type
_entity.pdbx_description
1 polymer ?
#
loop_
_entity_poly.entity_id
_entity_poly.type
_entity_poly.pdbx_seq_one_letter_code
_entity_poly.pdbx_strand_id
1 'polypeptide(L)'
;MNITVKNTTADTTRVTLFGELRDGSFDAKIMAETDVPYTRCWDDEVEQRIVYIQPDPEQLQAILAALNDRRLSLEQLQAFGSVGGGTSEIPV
;
A
#
# COMPACT_ATOMS: atom_id res chain seq x y z
N MET A 1 -4.83 -36.61 20.74
CA MET A 1 -3.95 -36.58 19.54
C MET A 1 -4.59 -35.60 18.58
N ASN A 2 -3.90 -34.51 18.24
CA ASN A 2 -4.44 -33.46 17.37
C ASN A 2 -3.57 -33.31 16.12
N ILE A 3 -4.23 -33.13 14.98
CA ILE A 3 -3.60 -32.81 13.70
C ILE A 3 -3.59 -31.28 13.56
N THR A 4 -2.40 -30.71 13.34
CA THR A 4 -2.25 -29.30 12.98
C THR A 4 -2.33 -29.17 11.46
N VAL A 5 -3.39 -28.54 10.98
CA VAL A 5 -3.60 -28.25 9.56
C VAL A 5 -3.00 -26.89 9.24
N LYS A 6 -2.15 -26.80 8.20
CA LYS A 6 -1.73 -25.52 7.63
C LYS A 6 -2.82 -25.00 6.73
N ASN A 7 -3.51 -23.95 7.17
CA ASN A 7 -4.34 -23.14 6.29
C ASN A 7 -3.42 -22.16 5.55
N THR A 8 -2.87 -22.57 4.42
CA THR A 8 -2.25 -21.62 3.47
C THR A 8 -3.36 -21.00 2.66
N THR A 9 -3.62 -19.70 2.84
CA THR A 9 -4.34 -18.90 1.85
C THR A 9 -3.54 -18.90 0.55
N ALA A 10 -4.22 -18.96 -0.60
CA ALA A 10 -3.58 -18.74 -1.89
C ALA A 10 -2.78 -17.43 -1.86
N ASP A 11 -1.72 -17.33 -2.66
CA ASP A 11 -0.93 -16.10 -2.83
C ASP A 11 -1.82 -15.06 -3.54
N THR A 12 -2.74 -14.45 -2.79
CA THR A 12 -3.66 -13.44 -3.31
C THR A 12 -2.83 -12.21 -3.65
N THR A 13 -2.99 -11.69 -4.86
CA THR A 13 -2.38 -10.42 -5.27
C THR A 13 -2.62 -9.37 -4.18
N ARG A 14 -1.54 -8.95 -3.51
CA ARG A 14 -1.59 -7.87 -2.52
C ARG A 14 -1.40 -6.54 -3.21
N VAL A 15 -2.16 -5.57 -2.74
CA VAL A 15 -2.04 -4.16 -3.14
C VAL A 15 -1.73 -3.32 -1.91
N THR A 16 -1.14 -2.16 -2.14
CA THR A 16 -0.91 -1.18 -1.09
C THR A 16 -1.83 0.00 -1.31
N LEU A 17 -2.72 0.27 -0.36
CA LEU A 17 -3.52 1.49 -0.32
C LEU A 17 -2.72 2.57 0.39
N PHE A 18 -2.64 3.75 -0.21
CA PHE A 18 -2.10 4.96 0.39
C PHE A 18 -3.23 5.96 0.58
N GLY A 19 -3.30 6.57 1.75
CA GLY A 19 -4.30 7.58 2.10
C GLY A 19 -3.63 8.84 2.63
N GLU A 20 -4.09 9.99 2.15
CA GLU A 20 -3.82 11.29 2.76
C GLU A 20 -4.92 11.58 3.79
N LEU A 21 -4.53 11.87 5.03
CA LEU A 21 -5.42 12.21 6.12
C LEU A 21 -5.62 13.73 6.21
N ARG A 22 -6.73 14.17 6.84
CA ARG A 22 -7.07 15.59 6.99
C ARG A 22 -6.03 16.46 7.69
N ASP A 23 -5.19 15.87 8.54
CA ASP A 23 -4.09 16.57 9.20
C ASP A 23 -2.87 16.77 8.28
N GLY A 24 -2.94 16.27 7.04
CA GLY A 24 -1.87 16.34 6.04
C GLY A 24 -0.83 15.24 6.16
N SER A 25 -1.04 14.25 7.04
CA SER A 25 -0.21 13.06 7.13
C SER A 25 -0.64 11.98 6.15
N PHE A 26 0.27 11.05 5.84
CA PHE A 26 0.01 9.91 4.99
C PHE A 26 0.07 8.61 5.77
N ASP A 27 -0.87 7.72 5.50
CA ASP A 27 -0.92 6.35 6.03
C ASP A 27 -1.09 5.33 4.89
N ALA A 28 -0.71 4.08 5.13
CA ALA A 28 -0.80 3.02 4.14
C ALA A 28 -1.18 1.67 4.74
N LYS A 29 -1.94 0.89 3.98
CA LYS A 29 -2.35 -0.47 4.34
C LYS A 29 -2.08 -1.42 3.20
N ILE A 30 -1.40 -2.52 3.49
CA ILE A 30 -1.24 -3.65 2.57
C ILE A 30 -2.41 -4.61 2.81
N MET A 31 -3.16 -4.94 1.76
CA MET A 31 -4.29 -5.86 1.84
C MET A 31 -4.41 -6.70 0.56
N ALA A 32 -5.20 -7.76 0.63
CA ALA A 32 -5.54 -8.51 -0.58
C ALA A 32 -6.39 -7.63 -1.49
N GLU A 33 -6.23 -7.75 -2.81
CA GLU A 33 -7.04 -6.99 -3.78
C GLU A 33 -8.55 -7.21 -3.56
N THR A 34 -8.95 -8.41 -3.15
CA THR A 34 -10.35 -8.75 -2.84
C THR A 34 -10.90 -8.09 -1.58
N ASP A 35 -10.02 -7.67 -0.68
CA ASP A 35 -10.37 -7.06 0.61
C ASP A 35 -10.37 -5.53 0.54
N VAL A 36 -10.04 -4.96 -0.62
CA VAL A 36 -10.03 -3.51 -0.83
C VAL A 36 -11.46 -2.97 -0.69
N PRO A 37 -11.72 -2.07 0.27
CA PRO A 37 -13.04 -1.52 0.45
C PRO A 37 -13.43 -0.65 -0.75
N TYR A 38 -14.67 -0.79 -1.21
CA TYR A 38 -15.29 0.15 -2.16
C TYR A 38 -15.63 1.52 -1.52
N THR A 39 -15.29 1.68 -0.25
CA THR A 39 -15.52 2.87 0.58
C THR A 39 -14.19 3.34 1.17
N ARG A 40 -14.22 4.46 1.90
CA ARG A 40 -13.04 5.05 2.55
C ARG A 40 -12.37 4.06 3.49
N CYS A 41 -11.04 3.95 3.43
CA CYS A 41 -10.30 3.05 4.32
C CYS A 41 -9.91 3.73 5.65
N TRP A 42 -9.98 5.06 5.70
CA TRP A 42 -9.83 5.86 6.92
C TRP A 42 -11.00 6.84 7.08
N ASP A 43 -11.45 7.04 8.32
CA ASP A 43 -12.59 7.91 8.62
C ASP A 43 -12.35 9.38 8.22
N ASP A 44 -11.10 9.85 8.35
CA ASP A 44 -10.65 11.22 8.05
C ASP A 44 -9.77 11.31 6.79
N GLU A 45 -9.99 10.43 5.81
CA GLU A 45 -9.26 10.51 4.53
C GLU A 45 -9.71 11.72 3.68
N VAL A 46 -8.74 12.37 3.05
CA VAL A 46 -8.91 13.42 2.04
C VAL A 46 -8.83 12.81 0.64
N GLU A 47 -7.79 12.00 0.39
CA GLU A 47 -7.58 11.26 -0.85
C GLU A 47 -7.09 9.84 -0.55
N GLN A 48 -7.52 8.87 -1.35
CA GLN A 48 -7.06 7.48 -1.31
C GLN A 48 -6.62 7.03 -2.71
N ARG A 49 -5.47 6.35 -2.80
CA ARG A 49 -4.95 5.74 -4.02
C ARG A 49 -4.54 4.29 -3.77
N ILE A 50 -5.01 3.40 -4.65
CA ILE A 50 -4.55 2.01 -4.70
C ILE A 50 -3.31 1.99 -5.60
N VAL A 51 -2.19 1.49 -5.08
CA VAL A 51 -0.96 1.33 -5.83
C VAL A 51 -0.56 -0.15 -5.83
N TYR A 52 -0.34 -0.67 -7.02
CA TYR A 52 0.06 -2.05 -7.28
C TYR A 52 1.57 -2.24 -7.04
N ILE A 53 1.97 -2.10 -5.77
CA ILE A 53 3.31 -2.38 -5.27
C ILE A 53 3.22 -3.27 -4.03
N GLN A 54 4.25 -4.08 -3.81
CA GLN A 54 4.39 -4.95 -2.64
C GLN A 54 5.67 -4.60 -1.87
N PRO A 55 5.71 -3.43 -1.21
CA PRO A 55 6.86 -3.04 -0.44
C PRO A 55 7.02 -3.97 0.76
N ASP A 56 8.26 -4.31 1.10
CA ASP A 56 8.56 -4.85 2.42
C ASP A 56 8.34 -3.79 3.52
N PRO A 57 8.32 -4.16 4.82
CA PRO A 57 8.04 -3.21 5.89
C PRO A 57 8.97 -1.99 5.93
N GLU A 58 10.26 -2.15 5.56
CA GLU A 58 11.24 -1.07 5.55
C GLU A 58 10.99 -0.12 4.37
N GLN A 59 10.70 -0.69 3.20
CA GLN A 59 10.31 0.07 2.00
C GLN A 59 9.01 0.84 2.23
N LEU A 60 8.01 0.24 2.87
CA LEU A 60 6.75 0.90 3.16
C LEU A 60 6.97 2.11 4.08
N GLN A 61 7.80 1.94 5.11
CA GLN A 61 8.16 3.03 6.02
C GLN A 61 8.92 4.15 5.29
N ALA A 62 9.84 3.81 4.38
CA ALA A 62 10.57 4.79 3.58
C ALA A 62 9.65 5.56 2.62
N ILE A 63 8.69 4.90 1.99
CA ILE A 63 7.68 5.53 1.12
C ILE A 63 6.80 6.49 1.94
N LEU A 64 6.31 6.04 3.11
CA LEU A 64 5.52 6.88 4.00
C LEU A 64 6.32 8.09 4.50
N ALA A 65 7.59 7.91 4.85
CA ALA A 65 8.46 9.02 5.22
C ALA A 65 8.61 10.02 4.06
N ALA A 66 8.87 9.55 2.84
CA ALA A 66 9.00 10.41 1.67
C ALA A 66 7.70 11.18 1.32
N LEU A 67 6.52 10.55 1.50
CA LEU A 67 5.22 11.20 1.35
C LEU A 67 5.01 12.28 2.41
N ASN A 68 5.27 11.97 3.69
CA ASN A 68 5.13 12.91 4.80
C ASN A 68 6.12 14.08 4.70
N ASP A 69 7.34 13.84 4.21
CA ASP A 69 8.35 14.86 3.93
C ASP A 69 8.08 15.63 2.62
N ARG A 70 7.01 15.29 1.89
CA ARG A 70 6.63 15.85 0.58
C ARG A 70 7.71 15.74 -0.50
N ARG A 71 8.61 14.77 -0.36
CA ARG A 71 9.61 14.41 -1.38
C ARG A 71 9.00 13.53 -2.47
N LEU A 72 7.87 12.90 -2.17
CA LEU A 72 7.08 12.06 -3.07
C LEU A 72 5.61 12.48 -2.98
N SER A 73 4.88 12.46 -4.10
CA SER A 73 3.43 12.63 -4.13
C SER A 73 2.71 11.31 -4.44
N LEU A 74 1.42 11.20 -4.07
CA LEU A 74 0.60 10.03 -4.42
C LEU A 74 0.51 9.78 -5.93
N GLU A 75 0.49 10.85 -6.72
CA GLU A 75 0.48 10.77 -8.19
C GLU A 75 1.78 10.17 -8.72
N GLN A 76 2.93 10.62 -8.20
CA GLN A 76 4.23 10.07 -8.56
C GLN A 76 4.34 8.60 -8.14
N LEU A 77 3.86 8.26 -6.94
CA LEU A 77 3.89 6.89 -6.42
C LEU A 77 3.14 5.91 -7.34
N GLN A 78 2.04 6.36 -7.95
CA GLN A 78 1.26 5.54 -8.88
C GLN A 78 2.03 5.18 -10.16
N ALA A 79 2.99 6.01 -10.58
CA ALA A 79 3.83 5.73 -11.75
C ALA A 79 4.81 4.57 -11.54
N PHE A 80 5.04 4.15 -10.29
CA PHE A 80 5.92 3.02 -9.95
C PHE A 80 5.15 1.71 -9.76
N GLY A 81 3.81 1.74 -9.80
CA GLY A 81 3.00 0.52 -9.85
C GLY A 81 3.08 -0.11 -11.24
N SER A 82 3.30 -1.43 -11.31
CA SER A 82 3.39 -2.17 -12.58
C SER A 82 2.41 -3.34 -12.59
N VAL A 83 1.58 -3.41 -13.65
CA VAL A 83 0.67 -4.55 -13.90
C VAL A 83 1.45 -5.85 -14.19
N GLY A 84 2.68 -5.74 -14.67
CA GLY A 84 3.55 -6.88 -14.96
C GLY A 84 4.43 -7.32 -13.78
N GLY A 85 4.33 -6.66 -12.62
CA GLY A 85 5.34 -6.76 -11.57
C GLY A 85 6.69 -6.17 -12.00
N GLY A 86 7.74 -6.47 -11.24
CA GLY A 86 9.11 -6.00 -11.48
C GLY A 86 9.69 -5.14 -10.36
N THR A 87 10.91 -4.65 -10.56
CA THR A 87 11.59 -3.74 -9.63
C THR A 87 11.47 -2.32 -10.16
N SER A 88 11.07 -1.39 -9.31
CA SER A 88 11.05 0.03 -9.63
C SER A 88 11.88 0.79 -8.61
N GLU A 89 12.74 1.69 -9.09
CA GLU A 89 13.51 2.60 -8.24
C GLU A 89 12.68 3.88 -8.05
N ILE A 90 12.24 4.12 -6.82
CA ILE A 90 11.56 5.36 -6.44
C ILE A 90 12.67 6.35 -6.01
N PRO A 91 12.94 7.42 -6.77
CA PRO A 91 13.86 8.45 -6.33
C PRO A 91 13.21 9.23 -5.18
N VAL A 92 13.67 8.97 -3.96
CA VAL A 92 13.25 9.70 -2.76
C VAL A 92 14.18 10.86 -2.47
#